data_AF-A0A081KAC4-F1
#
_entry.id   AF-A0A081KAC4-F1
#
_cell.length_a   1.000
_cell.length_b   1.000
_cell.length_c   1.000
_cell.angle_alpha   90.00
_cell.angle_beta   90.00
_cell.angle_gamma   90.00
#
_symmetry.space_group_name_H-M   'P 1'
#
loop_
_entity.id
_entity.type
_entity.pdbx_description
1 polymer ?
#
loop_
_entity_poly.entity_id
_entity_poly.type
_entity_poly.pdbx_seq_one_letter_code
_entity_poly.pdbx_strand_id
1 'polypeptide(L)'
;MQMNKKNISVFLWLISGIAFASTDPRFREESEGASDARFAVERVVIRAYEEVLQSGVHSGEQLVNAPISGQTDKRGRHLLSFAAFNHFPRLAQWGLDHGADINLGDKDHANMLRMSLGNFNGEMARFALESGADPNIQMGSGNDTMLSGLLKWQWPVNGFVLAKEFGARPRSKKERQELLAYLNSLPITQEEPAGFWSWVFPDHSDRREVIDYIKDAPLLRGELPSAGAGQLISSSMIDVMDRHILAAINSGELTEIEMDAFQVKGKGFEAFLTFNGFTHSVIKRLATMERAKAVRVVKSLDVEGNDLLVAAIKSLNDEAVEAILAVTSETVNALVSNSPYHYSSGQRPLHMAIQWEVPYRIFALLVSNGANPALTNSRGISAMKLLEYYRADWSKEPGKYERVKKLFDDSSGRSPAPKPGKKRKSRKG
;
A
#
# COMPACT_ATOMS: atom_id res chain seq x y z
N MET A 1 -24.93 21.34 23.76
CA MET A 1 -23.91 22.31 23.29
C MET A 1 -23.44 21.83 21.91
N GLN A 2 -23.99 22.43 20.85
CA GLN A 2 -23.76 22.01 19.46
C GLN A 2 -22.33 22.36 19.03
N MET A 3 -21.53 21.36 18.64
CA MET A 3 -20.25 21.59 17.97
C MET A 3 -20.45 21.59 16.46
N ASN A 4 -20.15 22.73 15.87
CA ASN A 4 -20.32 23.05 14.47
C ASN A 4 -19.23 22.38 13.62
N LYS A 5 -19.62 21.66 12.57
CA LYS A 5 -18.73 21.07 11.56
C LYS A 5 -18.35 22.16 10.55
N LYS A 6 -17.18 22.78 10.71
CA LYS A 6 -16.40 23.48 9.65
C LYS A 6 -15.11 24.03 10.28
N ASN A 7 -14.00 23.89 9.57
CA ASN A 7 -12.63 24.36 9.89
C ASN A 7 -11.77 23.43 10.75
N ILE A 8 -11.20 22.39 10.12
CA ILE A 8 -9.87 21.91 10.50
C ILE A 8 -8.89 22.64 9.57
N SER A 9 -8.40 23.79 10.06
CA SER A 9 -7.28 24.52 9.46
C SER A 9 -6.05 23.63 9.56
N VAL A 10 -5.48 23.27 8.41
CA VAL A 10 -4.18 22.59 8.30
C VAL A 10 -3.12 23.64 8.61
N PHE A 11 -2.74 23.76 9.88
CA PHE A 11 -1.60 24.56 10.28
C PHE A 11 -0.33 23.73 10.17
N LEU A 12 0.62 24.28 9.40
CA LEU A 12 1.94 23.77 9.09
C LEU A 12 2.73 23.37 10.34
N TRP A 13 3.34 22.19 10.28
CA TRP A 13 4.60 21.95 10.99
C TRP A 13 5.76 22.33 10.08
N LEU A 14 6.32 23.52 10.32
CA LEU A 14 7.70 23.84 10.00
C LEU A 14 8.59 23.01 10.93
N ILE A 15 9.12 21.90 10.42
CA ILE A 15 10.25 21.20 11.03
C ILE A 15 11.39 21.27 10.03
N SER A 16 12.40 22.06 10.41
CA SER A 16 13.81 22.07 10.00
C SER A 16 14.15 21.37 8.69
N GLY A 17 14.57 22.16 7.70
CA GLY A 17 15.28 21.67 6.53
C GLY A 17 16.56 20.93 6.93
N ILE A 18 16.77 19.79 6.29
CA ILE A 18 18.01 19.25 5.71
C ILE A 18 17.56 17.98 4.94
N ALA A 19 17.89 17.91 3.64
CA ALA A 19 17.85 16.73 2.77
C ALA A 19 16.49 16.03 2.48
N PHE A 20 15.62 16.66 1.68
CA PHE A 20 14.30 16.07 1.32
C PHE A 20 14.35 14.89 0.33
N ALA A 21 15.32 14.82 -0.58
CA ALA A 21 15.34 13.76 -1.61
C ALA A 21 16.16 12.52 -1.22
N SER A 22 17.27 12.69 -0.46
CA SER A 22 18.16 11.59 -0.06
C SER A 22 17.78 10.91 1.27
N THR A 23 16.84 11.46 2.05
CA THR A 23 16.45 10.88 3.36
C THR A 23 14.99 10.44 3.47
N ASP A 24 14.15 10.72 2.46
CA ASP A 24 12.76 10.28 2.47
C ASP A 24 12.68 8.75 2.28
N PRO A 25 12.19 7.98 3.27
CA PRO A 25 12.17 6.53 3.20
C PRO A 25 11.32 5.98 2.04
N ARG A 26 10.44 6.81 1.45
CA ARG A 26 9.59 6.44 0.31
C ARG A 26 10.35 6.33 -1.01
N PHE A 27 11.54 6.92 -1.11
CA PHE A 27 12.41 6.92 -2.31
C PHE A 27 13.71 6.12 -2.10
N ARG A 28 13.76 5.25 -1.10
CA ARG A 28 14.97 4.46 -0.82
C ARG A 28 15.31 3.49 -1.96
N GLU A 29 16.60 3.39 -2.23
CA GLU A 29 17.14 2.36 -3.10
C GLU A 29 16.87 0.97 -2.53
N GLU A 30 16.60 0.03 -3.42
CA GLU A 30 16.37 -1.37 -3.09
C GLU A 30 17.70 -2.11 -2.99
N SER A 31 17.73 -3.22 -2.25
CA SER A 31 18.96 -4.02 -2.16
C SER A 31 19.37 -4.62 -3.50
N GLU A 32 20.67 -4.89 -3.64
CA GLU A 32 21.20 -5.68 -4.75
C GLU A 32 20.43 -7.00 -4.89
N GLY A 33 20.06 -7.36 -6.13
CA GLY A 33 19.28 -8.56 -6.44
C GLY A 33 17.76 -8.44 -6.24
N ALA A 34 17.24 -7.35 -5.65
CA ALA A 34 15.79 -7.19 -5.47
C ALA A 34 15.02 -7.15 -6.80
N SER A 35 15.60 -6.53 -7.83
CA SER A 35 15.01 -6.48 -9.18
C SER A 35 14.92 -7.87 -9.81
N ASP A 36 15.99 -8.67 -9.72
CA ASP A 36 15.99 -10.05 -10.26
C ASP A 36 14.98 -10.94 -9.53
N ALA A 37 14.90 -10.81 -8.21
CA ALA A 37 13.90 -11.49 -7.39
C ALA A 37 12.47 -11.08 -7.77
N ARG A 38 12.21 -9.78 -8.01
CA ARG A 38 10.91 -9.33 -8.53
C ARG A 38 10.63 -9.92 -9.90
N PHE A 39 11.60 -9.93 -10.81
CA PHE A 39 11.44 -10.54 -12.13
C PHE A 39 11.11 -12.03 -12.05
N ALA A 40 11.65 -12.75 -11.06
CA ALA A 40 11.27 -14.14 -10.82
C ALA A 40 9.79 -14.26 -10.46
N VAL A 41 9.31 -13.44 -9.52
CA VAL A 41 7.89 -13.40 -9.13
C VAL A 41 6.99 -12.95 -10.29
N GLU A 42 7.39 -11.93 -11.05
CA GLU A 42 6.66 -11.45 -12.22
C GLU A 42 6.45 -12.54 -13.27
N ARG A 43 7.49 -13.36 -13.55
CA ARG A 43 7.35 -14.49 -14.48
C ARG A 43 6.26 -15.46 -14.03
N VAL A 44 6.20 -15.77 -12.74
CA VAL A 44 5.17 -16.66 -12.18
C VAL A 44 3.78 -16.04 -12.32
N VAL A 45 3.64 -14.74 -12.04
CA VAL A 45 2.37 -14.01 -12.19
C VAL A 45 1.94 -13.94 -13.66
N ILE A 46 2.84 -13.69 -14.60
CA ILE A 46 2.54 -13.67 -16.04
C ILE A 46 2.00 -15.03 -16.49
N ARG A 47 2.63 -16.13 -16.08
CA ARG A 47 2.12 -17.48 -16.41
C ARG A 47 0.71 -17.75 -15.87
N ALA A 48 0.36 -17.17 -14.73
CA ALA A 48 -1.00 -17.25 -14.20
C ALA A 48 -2.02 -16.57 -15.14
N TYR A 49 -1.68 -15.41 -15.70
CA TYR A 49 -2.52 -14.76 -16.72
C TYR A 49 -2.54 -15.56 -18.03
N GLU A 50 -1.39 -16.08 -18.46
CA GLU A 50 -1.30 -16.91 -19.66
C GLU A 50 -2.17 -18.18 -19.57
N GLU A 51 -2.24 -18.85 -18.41
CA GLU A 51 -3.15 -19.98 -18.17
C GLU A 51 -4.61 -19.59 -18.46
N VAL A 52 -5.04 -18.44 -17.93
CA VAL A 52 -6.43 -17.97 -18.10
C VAL A 52 -6.70 -17.56 -19.54
N LEU A 53 -5.75 -16.92 -20.22
CA LEU A 53 -5.88 -16.63 -21.66
C LEU A 53 -5.97 -17.90 -22.49
N GLN A 54 -5.15 -18.91 -22.19
CA GLN A 54 -5.15 -20.19 -22.91
C GLN A 54 -6.44 -20.98 -22.72
N SER A 55 -7.19 -20.74 -21.63
CA SER A 55 -8.51 -21.35 -21.44
C SER A 55 -9.53 -20.93 -22.51
N GLY A 56 -9.30 -19.81 -23.20
CA GLY A 56 -10.18 -19.28 -24.24
C GLY A 56 -11.51 -18.70 -23.74
N VAL A 57 -11.72 -18.63 -22.42
CA VAL A 57 -12.97 -18.11 -21.81
C VAL A 57 -13.09 -16.60 -21.98
N HIS A 58 -11.96 -15.88 -21.95
CA HIS A 58 -11.89 -14.42 -22.09
C HIS A 58 -10.84 -14.05 -23.14
N SER A 59 -11.08 -12.98 -23.90
CA SER A 59 -10.04 -12.41 -24.76
C SER A 59 -8.92 -11.74 -23.94
N GLY A 60 -7.76 -11.51 -24.60
CA GLY A 60 -6.64 -10.76 -24.04
C GLY A 60 -7.08 -9.44 -23.41
N GLU A 61 -7.69 -8.58 -24.24
CA GLU A 61 -8.16 -7.25 -23.85
C GLU A 61 -9.16 -7.30 -22.68
N GLN A 62 -10.10 -8.26 -22.69
CA GLN A 62 -11.05 -8.42 -21.57
C GLN A 62 -10.35 -8.79 -20.27
N LEU A 63 -9.39 -9.73 -20.31
CA LEU A 63 -8.70 -10.19 -19.11
C LEU A 63 -7.84 -9.09 -18.48
N VAL A 64 -7.05 -8.38 -19.28
CA VAL A 64 -6.06 -7.43 -18.77
C VAL A 64 -6.69 -6.11 -18.30
N ASN A 65 -7.89 -5.79 -18.80
CA ASN A 65 -8.65 -4.60 -18.40
C ASN A 65 -9.71 -4.88 -17.32
N ALA A 66 -9.97 -6.14 -16.96
CA ALA A 66 -10.92 -6.46 -15.91
C ALA A 66 -10.35 -6.21 -14.51
N PRO A 67 -11.21 -5.86 -13.53
CA PRO A 67 -10.91 -6.00 -12.10
C PRO A 67 -10.35 -7.38 -11.76
N ILE A 68 -9.17 -7.41 -11.14
CA ILE A 68 -8.56 -8.61 -10.60
C ILE A 68 -9.44 -9.11 -9.45
N SER A 69 -10.28 -10.10 -9.75
CA SER A 69 -11.20 -10.70 -8.80
C SER A 69 -10.49 -11.74 -7.91
N GLY A 70 -11.00 -11.91 -6.69
CA GLY A 70 -10.73 -13.05 -5.80
C GLY A 70 -11.95 -13.30 -4.92
N GLN A 71 -11.77 -13.87 -3.73
CA GLN A 71 -12.88 -14.11 -2.78
C GLN A 71 -13.60 -12.83 -2.31
N THR A 72 -13.03 -11.65 -2.53
CA THR A 72 -13.66 -10.36 -2.18
C THR A 72 -13.83 -9.48 -3.41
N ASP A 73 -14.99 -8.87 -3.57
CA ASP A 73 -15.27 -7.78 -4.52
C ASP A 73 -14.63 -6.43 -4.09
N LYS A 74 -14.13 -6.37 -2.85
CA LYS A 74 -13.57 -5.16 -2.23
C LYS A 74 -12.19 -4.76 -2.75
N ARG A 75 -11.53 -5.55 -3.60
CA ARG A 75 -10.18 -5.26 -4.15
C ARG A 75 -10.25 -5.20 -5.67
N GLY A 76 -10.67 -4.07 -6.22
CA GLY A 76 -10.89 -3.91 -7.66
C GLY A 76 -9.71 -3.29 -8.39
N ARG A 77 -8.47 -3.72 -8.14
CA ARG A 77 -7.30 -3.30 -8.95
C ARG A 77 -7.38 -3.91 -10.35
N HIS A 78 -6.85 -3.24 -11.36
CA HIS A 78 -6.62 -3.80 -12.70
C HIS A 78 -5.19 -4.31 -12.84
N LEU A 79 -4.86 -5.03 -13.93
CA LEU A 79 -3.51 -5.54 -14.18
C LEU A 79 -2.45 -4.43 -14.09
N LEU A 80 -2.64 -3.31 -14.79
CA LEU A 80 -1.64 -2.23 -14.81
C LEU A 80 -1.53 -1.50 -13.46
N SER A 81 -2.64 -1.27 -12.75
CA SER A 81 -2.59 -0.64 -11.42
C SER A 81 -2.03 -1.58 -10.36
N PHE A 82 -2.24 -2.89 -10.48
CA PHE A 82 -1.56 -3.93 -9.70
C PHE A 82 -0.06 -3.98 -10.00
N ALA A 83 0.34 -3.90 -11.27
CA ALA A 83 1.73 -3.89 -11.68
C ALA A 83 2.47 -2.67 -11.12
N ALA A 84 1.87 -1.47 -11.23
CA ALA A 84 2.42 -0.25 -10.63
C ALA A 84 2.54 -0.34 -9.10
N PHE A 85 1.52 -0.88 -8.42
CA PHE A 85 1.55 -1.05 -6.96
C PHE A 85 2.68 -1.98 -6.51
N ASN A 86 3.01 -3.01 -7.31
CA ASN A 86 3.99 -4.02 -6.97
C ASN A 86 5.36 -3.84 -7.65
N HIS A 87 5.58 -2.75 -8.38
CA HIS A 87 6.84 -2.47 -9.11
C HIS A 87 7.17 -3.56 -10.14
N PHE A 88 6.16 -3.97 -10.93
CA PHE A 88 6.24 -5.05 -11.91
C PHE A 88 6.21 -4.53 -13.36
N PRO A 89 7.33 -4.01 -13.89
CA PRO A 89 7.36 -3.45 -15.24
C PRO A 89 7.17 -4.51 -16.33
N ARG A 90 7.60 -5.77 -16.14
CA ARG A 90 7.41 -6.83 -17.15
C ARG A 90 5.96 -7.27 -17.23
N LEU A 91 5.27 -7.35 -16.09
CA LEU A 91 3.83 -7.59 -16.08
C LEU A 91 3.07 -6.45 -16.76
N ALA A 92 3.46 -5.20 -16.50
CA ALA A 92 2.85 -4.04 -17.14
C ALA A 92 3.05 -4.07 -18.67
N GLN A 93 4.28 -4.31 -19.13
CA GLN A 93 4.57 -4.44 -20.56
C GLN A 93 3.77 -5.57 -21.19
N TRP A 94 3.77 -6.76 -20.57
CA TRP A 94 2.98 -7.90 -21.05
C TRP A 94 1.50 -7.56 -21.16
N GLY A 95 0.94 -6.83 -20.19
CA GLY A 95 -0.45 -6.38 -20.23
C GLY A 95 -0.74 -5.45 -21.40
N LEU A 96 0.14 -4.47 -21.66
CA LEU A 96 0.03 -3.54 -22.79
C LEU A 96 0.08 -4.29 -24.13
N ASP A 97 0.99 -5.26 -24.26
CA ASP A 97 1.10 -6.12 -25.44
C ASP A 97 -0.17 -6.95 -25.70
N HIS A 98 -1.00 -7.15 -24.68
CA HIS A 98 -2.29 -7.87 -24.73
C HIS A 98 -3.52 -6.95 -24.69
N GLY A 99 -3.33 -5.65 -24.93
CA GLY A 99 -4.42 -4.68 -25.09
C GLY A 99 -4.88 -4.02 -23.79
N ALA A 100 -4.05 -3.98 -22.75
CA ALA A 100 -4.38 -3.19 -21.56
C ALA A 100 -4.44 -1.69 -21.89
N ASP A 101 -5.51 -1.03 -21.46
CA ASP A 101 -5.66 0.42 -21.57
C ASP A 101 -4.91 1.11 -20.44
N ILE A 102 -3.82 1.80 -20.80
CA ILE A 102 -2.96 2.54 -19.88
C ILE A 102 -3.70 3.61 -19.07
N ASN A 103 -4.82 4.12 -19.58
CA ASN A 103 -5.62 5.17 -18.98
C ASN A 103 -6.82 4.66 -18.19
N LEU A 104 -7.11 3.36 -18.25
CA LEU A 104 -8.21 2.75 -17.51
C LEU A 104 -7.94 2.76 -16.00
N GLY A 105 -8.94 3.20 -15.25
CA GLY A 105 -8.89 3.31 -13.80
C GLY A 105 -9.47 2.07 -13.14
N ASP A 106 -8.94 1.71 -11.98
CA ASP A 106 -9.49 0.64 -11.16
C ASP A 106 -10.83 1.02 -10.52
N LYS A 107 -11.38 0.22 -9.59
CA LYS A 107 -12.68 0.55 -8.93
C LYS A 107 -12.69 1.89 -8.18
N ASP A 108 -11.52 2.40 -7.83
CA ASP A 108 -11.34 3.70 -7.17
C ASP A 108 -10.94 4.78 -8.19
N HIS A 109 -11.09 4.49 -9.49
CA HIS A 109 -10.65 5.28 -10.64
C HIS A 109 -9.14 5.51 -10.69
N ALA A 110 -8.33 4.66 -10.04
CA ALA A 110 -6.88 4.79 -10.07
C ALA A 110 -6.29 3.98 -11.23
N ASN A 111 -5.78 4.69 -12.23
CA ASN A 111 -5.01 4.08 -13.32
C ASN A 111 -3.55 3.82 -12.90
N MET A 112 -2.74 3.33 -13.83
CA MET A 112 -1.33 3.02 -13.61
C MET A 112 -0.54 4.25 -13.11
N LEU A 113 -0.65 5.40 -13.79
CA LEU A 113 0.06 6.62 -13.43
C LEU A 113 -0.29 7.07 -12.00
N ARG A 114 -1.58 7.08 -11.66
CA ARG A 114 -2.05 7.44 -10.32
C ARG A 114 -1.51 6.52 -9.23
N MET A 115 -1.41 5.22 -9.51
CA MET A 115 -0.84 4.25 -8.60
C MET A 115 0.66 4.42 -8.44
N SER A 116 1.41 4.65 -9.52
CA SER A 116 2.84 4.94 -9.47
C SER A 116 3.13 6.18 -8.62
N LEU A 117 2.38 7.27 -8.84
CA LEU A 117 2.55 8.53 -8.10
C LEU A 117 2.22 8.38 -6.61
N GLY A 118 1.09 7.74 -6.28
CA GLY A 118 0.68 7.51 -4.89
C GLY A 118 1.61 6.56 -4.14
N ASN A 119 2.38 5.75 -4.86
CA ASN A 119 3.36 4.83 -4.30
C ASN A 119 4.80 5.34 -4.36
N PHE A 120 5.04 6.57 -4.82
CA PHE A 120 6.40 7.14 -4.94
C PHE A 120 7.31 6.32 -5.87
N ASN A 121 6.71 5.66 -6.86
CA ASN A 121 7.44 4.86 -7.85
C ASN A 121 7.70 5.69 -9.11
N GLY A 122 8.86 6.35 -9.15
CA GLY A 122 9.27 7.17 -10.29
C GLY A 122 9.49 6.37 -11.57
N GLU A 123 10.02 5.15 -11.46
CA GLU A 123 10.26 4.25 -12.59
C GLU A 123 8.94 3.88 -13.27
N MET A 124 7.94 3.40 -12.50
CA MET A 124 6.63 3.04 -13.04
C MET A 124 5.79 4.26 -13.45
N ALA A 125 6.07 5.45 -12.91
CA ALA A 125 5.44 6.69 -13.36
C ALA A 125 5.97 7.10 -14.73
N ARG A 126 7.30 7.07 -14.92
CA ARG A 126 7.94 7.31 -16.22
C ARG A 126 7.50 6.26 -17.24
N PHE A 127 7.54 4.97 -16.90
CA PHE A 127 7.07 3.88 -17.76
C PHE A 127 5.62 4.12 -18.23
N ALA A 128 4.71 4.49 -17.32
CA ALA A 128 3.32 4.75 -17.68
C ALA A 128 3.20 5.90 -18.69
N LEU A 129 3.93 7.00 -18.48
CA LEU A 129 3.93 8.17 -19.37
C LEU A 129 4.52 7.86 -20.74
N GLU A 130 5.66 7.15 -20.78
CA GLU A 130 6.29 6.67 -22.02
C GLU A 130 5.39 5.68 -22.79
N SER A 131 4.55 4.94 -22.07
CA SER A 131 3.54 4.02 -22.62
C SER A 131 2.21 4.71 -22.99
N GLY A 132 2.14 6.04 -22.93
CA GLY A 132 0.97 6.80 -23.40
C GLY A 132 -0.09 7.12 -22.32
N ALA A 133 0.25 7.02 -21.03
CA ALA A 133 -0.62 7.55 -19.98
C ALA A 133 -0.81 9.06 -20.15
N ASP A 134 -2.06 9.54 -20.15
CA ASP A 134 -2.36 10.97 -20.22
C ASP A 134 -2.26 11.59 -18.80
N PRO A 135 -1.31 12.51 -18.56
CA PRO A 135 -1.15 13.12 -17.23
C PRO A 135 -2.29 14.05 -16.83
N ASN A 136 -3.19 14.37 -17.76
CA ASN A 136 -4.32 15.28 -17.58
C ASN A 136 -5.66 14.57 -17.32
N ILE A 137 -5.69 13.23 -17.35
CA ILE A 137 -6.87 12.45 -16.95
C ILE A 137 -7.12 12.60 -15.46
N GLN A 138 -8.39 12.71 -15.08
CA GLN A 138 -8.82 12.63 -13.69
C GLN A 138 -8.80 11.18 -13.21
N MET A 139 -8.05 10.95 -12.16
CA MET A 139 -7.80 9.65 -11.56
C MET A 139 -8.12 9.72 -10.06
N GLY A 140 -8.65 8.65 -9.49
CA GLY A 140 -9.01 8.59 -8.09
C GLY A 140 -10.32 9.32 -7.76
N SER A 141 -10.84 9.10 -6.54
CA SER A 141 -12.01 9.80 -5.99
C SER A 141 -11.80 11.29 -5.69
N GLY A 142 -10.58 11.81 -5.85
CA GLY A 142 -10.20 13.19 -5.54
C GLY A 142 -10.12 14.14 -6.76
N ASN A 143 -10.56 13.70 -7.94
CA ASN A 143 -10.32 14.36 -9.22
C ASN A 143 -8.81 14.59 -9.48
N ASP A 144 -7.93 13.68 -9.05
CA ASP A 144 -6.48 13.87 -9.11
C ASP A 144 -5.99 13.75 -10.59
N THR A 145 -5.41 14.81 -11.16
CA THR A 145 -4.48 14.72 -12.32
C THR A 145 -3.05 14.52 -11.82
N MET A 146 -2.08 14.31 -12.73
CA MET A 146 -0.66 14.17 -12.36
C MET A 146 -0.19 15.33 -11.46
N LEU A 147 -0.42 16.59 -11.85
CA LEU A 147 0.05 17.76 -11.07
C LEU A 147 -0.57 17.83 -9.68
N SER A 148 -1.88 17.62 -9.54
CA SER A 148 -2.50 17.56 -8.21
C SER A 148 -2.00 16.40 -7.36
N GLY A 149 -1.71 15.26 -7.99
CA GLY A 149 -1.14 14.11 -7.31
C GLY A 149 0.25 14.41 -6.75
N LEU A 150 1.13 14.97 -7.58
CA LEU A 150 2.47 15.41 -7.18
C LEU A 150 2.41 16.39 -6.01
N LEU A 151 1.51 17.38 -6.07
CA LEU A 151 1.32 18.35 -4.99
C LEU A 151 0.82 17.67 -3.70
N LYS A 152 -0.23 16.85 -3.80
CA LYS A 152 -0.88 16.16 -2.67
C LYS A 152 0.07 15.24 -1.93
N TRP A 153 0.90 14.50 -2.66
CA TRP A 153 1.88 13.57 -2.08
C TRP A 153 3.23 14.20 -1.79
N GLN A 154 3.37 15.50 -2.08
CA GLN A 154 4.59 16.28 -1.86
C GLN A 154 5.80 15.66 -2.56
N TRP A 155 5.65 15.37 -3.85
CA TRP A 155 6.76 14.91 -4.69
C TRP A 155 7.86 15.97 -4.77
N PRO A 156 9.14 15.57 -4.89
CA PRO A 156 10.21 16.50 -5.19
C PRO A 156 10.04 17.12 -6.59
N VAL A 157 10.88 18.11 -6.91
CA VAL A 157 10.87 18.82 -8.21
C VAL A 157 10.89 17.83 -9.39
N ASN A 158 11.60 16.72 -9.26
CA ASN A 158 11.74 15.68 -10.30
C ASN A 158 10.40 15.14 -10.83
N GLY A 159 9.40 14.96 -9.96
CA GLY A 159 8.07 14.55 -10.40
C GLY A 159 7.41 15.60 -11.31
N PHE A 160 7.68 16.88 -11.07
CA PHE A 160 7.17 17.98 -11.89
C PHE A 160 7.97 18.18 -13.18
N VAL A 161 9.25 17.76 -13.22
CA VAL A 161 10.02 17.67 -14.47
C VAL A 161 9.36 16.68 -15.42
N LEU A 162 9.04 15.47 -14.92
CA LEU A 162 8.26 14.49 -15.69
C LEU A 162 6.90 15.07 -16.11
N ALA A 163 6.20 15.77 -15.21
CA ALA A 163 4.92 16.38 -15.54
C ALA A 163 5.04 17.40 -16.68
N LYS A 164 6.10 18.22 -16.69
CA LYS A 164 6.42 19.16 -17.78
C LYS A 164 6.71 18.41 -19.08
N GLU A 165 7.59 17.41 -19.03
CA GLU A 165 8.03 16.61 -20.18
C GLU A 165 6.84 15.99 -20.94
N PHE A 166 5.85 15.50 -20.20
CA PHE A 166 4.67 14.84 -20.77
C PHE A 166 3.44 15.75 -20.88
N GLY A 167 3.60 17.07 -20.74
CA GLY A 167 2.52 18.03 -21.04
C GLY A 167 1.38 18.04 -20.02
N ALA A 168 1.67 17.74 -18.75
CA ALA A 168 0.72 17.91 -17.66
C ALA A 168 0.41 19.41 -17.48
N ARG A 169 -0.86 19.73 -17.25
CA ARG A 169 -1.35 21.13 -17.19
C ARG A 169 -2.19 21.40 -15.95
N PRO A 170 -2.11 22.60 -15.38
CA PRO A 170 -2.97 22.98 -14.27
C PRO A 170 -4.45 23.02 -14.70
N ARG A 171 -5.33 22.50 -13.84
CA ARG A 171 -6.79 22.47 -14.01
C ARG A 171 -7.43 23.83 -13.77
N SER A 172 -6.84 24.66 -12.91
CA SER A 172 -7.42 25.94 -12.51
C SER A 172 -6.36 26.97 -12.14
N LYS A 173 -6.76 28.25 -12.10
CA LYS A 173 -5.90 29.32 -11.58
C LYS A 173 -5.48 29.08 -10.13
N LYS A 174 -6.38 28.51 -9.32
CA LYS A 174 -6.11 28.18 -7.92
C LYS A 174 -5.03 27.09 -7.81
N GLU A 175 -5.19 25.99 -8.52
CA GLU A 175 -4.18 24.92 -8.53
C GLU A 175 -2.84 25.42 -9.04
N ARG A 176 -2.83 26.26 -10.10
CA ARG A 176 -1.59 26.90 -10.57
C ARG A 176 -0.88 27.67 -9.45
N GLN A 177 -1.62 28.48 -8.69
CA GLN A 177 -1.06 29.23 -7.56
C GLN A 177 -0.51 28.30 -6.47
N GLU A 178 -1.22 27.22 -6.14
CA GLU A 178 -0.80 26.23 -5.15
C GLU A 178 0.47 25.48 -5.60
N LEU A 179 0.55 25.08 -6.88
CA LEU A 179 1.72 24.46 -7.48
C LEU A 179 2.94 25.38 -7.42
N LEU A 180 2.78 26.65 -7.82
CA LEU A 180 3.87 27.62 -7.79
C LEU A 180 4.33 27.91 -6.37
N ALA A 181 3.40 28.05 -5.41
CA ALA A 181 3.75 28.24 -4.01
C ALA A 181 4.52 27.03 -3.47
N TYR A 182 4.07 25.81 -3.79
CA TYR A 182 4.74 24.58 -3.39
C TYR A 182 6.17 24.47 -3.98
N LEU A 183 6.32 24.64 -5.30
CA LEU A 183 7.62 24.58 -5.98
C LEU A 183 8.62 25.61 -5.44
N ASN A 184 8.15 26.82 -5.09
CA ASN A 184 9.00 27.85 -4.48
C ASN A 184 9.33 27.55 -3.00
N SER A 185 8.49 26.77 -2.31
CA SER A 185 8.74 26.34 -0.93
C SER A 185 9.73 25.19 -0.81
N LEU A 186 9.97 24.43 -1.89
CA LEU A 186 10.91 23.32 -1.90
C LEU A 186 12.34 23.81 -1.64
N PRO A 187 13.12 23.09 -0.80
CA PRO A 187 14.48 23.46 -0.51
C PRO A 187 15.32 23.51 -1.79
N ILE A 188 16.26 24.45 -1.86
CA ILE A 188 17.28 24.47 -2.92
C ILE A 188 18.29 23.38 -2.58
N THR A 189 18.22 22.23 -3.24
CA THR A 189 19.11 21.08 -2.96
C THR A 189 20.48 21.31 -3.58
N GLN A 190 21.42 21.97 -2.89
CA GLN A 190 22.79 22.19 -3.41
C GLN A 190 23.56 20.90 -3.73
N GLU A 191 23.08 19.74 -3.29
CA GLU A 191 23.70 18.44 -3.53
C GLU A 191 22.98 17.71 -4.67
N GLU A 192 23.73 17.41 -5.73
CA GLU A 192 23.34 16.45 -6.76
C GLU A 192 22.98 15.12 -6.08
N PRO A 193 21.88 14.45 -6.45
CA PRO A 193 21.65 13.10 -5.99
C PRO A 193 22.74 12.18 -6.58
N ALA A 194 23.71 11.77 -5.76
CA ALA A 194 24.62 10.68 -6.09
C ALA A 194 23.83 9.36 -6.17
N GLY A 195 24.16 8.49 -7.12
CA GLY A 195 23.52 7.17 -7.31
C GLY A 195 22.72 7.05 -8.62
N PHE A 196 21.85 6.03 -8.71
CA PHE A 196 21.03 5.70 -9.91
C PHE A 196 20.25 6.91 -10.48
N TRP A 197 19.96 7.87 -9.61
CA TRP A 197 19.24 9.10 -9.91
C TRP A 197 20.04 10.12 -10.75
N SER A 198 21.37 10.00 -10.88
CA SER A 198 22.20 10.98 -11.61
C SER A 198 22.03 10.95 -13.14
N TRP A 199 21.72 9.78 -13.73
CA TRP A 199 21.48 9.64 -15.18
C TRP A 199 20.04 10.00 -15.58
N VAL A 200 19.10 10.01 -14.63
CA VAL A 200 17.68 10.30 -14.90
C VAL A 200 17.35 11.80 -14.71
N PHE A 201 18.19 12.58 -14.01
CA PHE A 201 17.82 13.94 -13.53
C PHE A 201 19.00 14.95 -13.52
N PRO A 202 19.17 15.78 -14.56
CA PRO A 202 20.23 16.79 -14.63
C PRO A 202 19.84 18.16 -14.03
N ASP A 203 20.66 18.65 -13.09
CA ASP A 203 20.86 20.07 -12.67
C ASP A 203 19.66 20.91 -12.15
N HIS A 204 19.99 21.95 -11.38
CA HIS A 204 19.13 23.01 -10.85
C HIS A 204 18.39 23.87 -11.90
N SER A 205 18.67 23.70 -13.19
CA SER A 205 17.88 24.30 -14.29
C SER A 205 16.42 23.87 -14.22
N ASP A 206 16.18 22.62 -13.83
CA ASP A 206 14.87 21.97 -13.89
C ASP A 206 13.78 22.68 -13.08
N ARG A 207 14.07 23.16 -11.86
CA ARG A 207 13.04 23.79 -11.01
C ARG A 207 12.55 25.11 -11.60
N ARG A 208 13.46 25.96 -12.09
CA ARG A 208 13.10 27.26 -12.67
C ARG A 208 12.30 27.05 -13.94
N GLU A 209 12.74 26.14 -14.79
CA GLU A 209 12.02 25.78 -16.02
C GLU A 209 10.64 25.20 -15.74
N VAL A 210 10.50 24.32 -14.75
CA VAL A 210 9.19 23.79 -14.32
C VAL A 210 8.30 24.92 -13.82
N ILE A 211 8.83 25.84 -13.01
CA ILE A 211 8.07 27.00 -12.52
C ILE A 211 7.57 27.85 -13.69
N ASP A 212 8.44 28.17 -14.65
CA ASP A 212 8.08 28.99 -15.81
C ASP A 212 7.08 28.26 -16.72
N TYR A 213 7.29 26.97 -16.95
CA TYR A 213 6.31 26.12 -17.63
C TYR A 213 4.93 26.16 -16.94
N ILE A 214 4.85 25.99 -15.62
CA ILE A 214 3.56 26.01 -14.90
C ILE A 214 2.89 27.40 -14.93
N LYS A 215 3.67 28.48 -14.93
CA LYS A 215 3.12 29.85 -15.08
C LYS A 215 2.41 30.01 -16.42
N ASP A 216 3.03 29.51 -17.48
CA ASP A 216 2.61 29.76 -18.86
C ASP A 216 1.68 28.67 -19.42
N ALA A 217 1.72 27.45 -18.85
CA ALA A 217 0.94 26.31 -19.30
C ALA A 217 -0.57 26.65 -19.35
N PRO A 218 -1.26 26.43 -20.48
CA PRO A 218 -2.68 26.70 -20.58
C PRO A 218 -3.45 25.87 -19.56
N LEU A 219 -4.50 26.45 -18.99
CA LEU A 219 -5.38 25.69 -18.11
C LEU A 219 -6.11 24.61 -18.91
N LEU A 220 -6.32 23.45 -18.29
CA LEU A 220 -7.26 22.48 -18.82
C LEU A 220 -8.66 23.11 -18.89
N ARG A 221 -9.42 22.80 -19.95
CA ARG A 221 -10.75 23.38 -20.22
C ARG A 221 -11.78 22.27 -20.37
N GLY A 222 -13.02 22.57 -19.98
CA GLY A 222 -14.15 21.63 -20.09
C GLY A 222 -14.15 20.58 -18.99
N GLU A 223 -15.07 19.62 -19.11
CA GLU A 223 -15.07 18.41 -18.29
C GLU A 223 -13.88 17.54 -18.70
N LEU A 224 -13.08 17.14 -17.71
CA LEU A 224 -11.87 16.37 -17.97
C LEU A 224 -12.24 14.89 -18.16
N PRO A 225 -11.54 14.17 -19.06
CA PRO A 225 -11.68 12.72 -19.13
C PRO A 225 -11.34 12.11 -17.77
N SER A 226 -12.18 11.19 -17.31
CA SER A 226 -11.96 10.43 -16.09
C SER A 226 -11.58 9.01 -16.44
N ALA A 227 -10.68 8.42 -15.65
CA ALA A 227 -10.33 7.02 -15.76
C ALA A 227 -11.58 6.15 -15.47
N GLY A 228 -12.19 5.60 -16.53
CA GLY A 228 -13.33 4.69 -16.43
C GLY A 228 -12.93 3.39 -15.72
N ALA A 229 -13.93 2.59 -15.33
CA ALA A 229 -13.70 1.27 -14.75
C ALA A 229 -13.99 0.16 -15.78
N GLY A 230 -13.17 -0.90 -15.74
CA GLY A 230 -13.34 -2.07 -16.59
C GLY A 230 -14.51 -2.93 -16.13
N GLN A 231 -15.02 -3.77 -17.03
CA GLN A 231 -16.07 -4.71 -16.70
C GLN A 231 -15.51 -5.90 -15.91
N LEU A 232 -16.20 -6.29 -14.83
CA LEU A 232 -15.85 -7.49 -14.07
C LEU A 232 -16.06 -8.75 -14.93
N ILE A 233 -15.09 -9.66 -14.87
CA ILE A 233 -15.16 -10.99 -15.50
C ILE A 233 -15.03 -12.09 -14.46
N SER A 234 -15.49 -13.29 -14.78
CA SER A 234 -15.34 -14.46 -13.91
C SER A 234 -14.01 -15.17 -14.18
N SER A 235 -13.01 -14.93 -13.32
CA SER A 235 -11.67 -15.54 -13.46
C SER A 235 -11.00 -15.92 -12.12
N SER A 236 -11.38 -15.29 -11.01
CA SER A 236 -10.72 -15.42 -9.70
C SER A 236 -9.19 -15.28 -9.77
N MET A 237 -8.70 -14.29 -10.53
CA MET A 237 -7.27 -14.08 -10.79
C MET A 237 -6.37 -14.09 -9.55
N ILE A 238 -6.83 -13.62 -8.38
CA ILE A 238 -6.03 -13.70 -7.15
C ILE A 238 -5.72 -15.16 -6.79
N ASP A 239 -6.72 -16.06 -6.87
CA ASP A 239 -6.53 -17.47 -6.53
C ASP A 239 -5.67 -18.19 -7.57
N VAL A 240 -5.81 -17.83 -8.85
CA VAL A 240 -4.96 -18.36 -9.93
C VAL A 240 -3.51 -17.94 -9.70
N MET A 241 -3.24 -16.66 -9.44
CA MET A 241 -1.89 -16.16 -9.15
C MET A 241 -1.32 -16.81 -7.88
N ASP A 242 -2.09 -16.91 -6.79
CA ASP A 242 -1.64 -17.56 -5.55
C ASP A 242 -1.26 -19.03 -5.78
N ARG A 243 -2.06 -19.77 -6.56
CA ARG A 243 -1.78 -21.17 -6.89
C ARG A 243 -0.48 -21.32 -7.69
N HIS A 244 -0.21 -20.43 -8.64
CA HIS A 244 1.05 -20.42 -9.40
C HIS A 244 2.24 -20.08 -8.53
N ILE A 245 2.13 -19.07 -7.67
CA ILE A 245 3.18 -18.70 -6.70
C ILE A 245 3.45 -19.87 -5.75
N LEU A 246 2.42 -20.50 -5.20
CA LEU A 246 2.54 -21.67 -4.33
C LEU A 246 3.23 -22.84 -5.05
N ALA A 247 2.89 -23.10 -6.31
CA ALA A 247 3.53 -24.15 -7.12
C ALA A 247 5.01 -23.85 -7.37
N ALA A 248 5.36 -22.59 -7.64
CA ALA A 248 6.74 -22.15 -7.81
C ALA A 248 7.56 -22.28 -6.51
N ILE A 249 6.95 -21.97 -5.36
CA ILE A 249 7.56 -22.21 -4.03
C ILE A 249 7.78 -23.71 -3.79
N ASN A 250 6.79 -24.56 -4.08
CA ASN A 250 6.86 -26.00 -3.80
C ASN A 250 7.86 -26.74 -4.70
N SER A 251 8.00 -26.29 -5.96
CA SER A 251 8.93 -26.89 -6.93
C SER A 251 10.38 -26.40 -6.76
N GLY A 252 10.59 -25.33 -5.99
CA GLY A 252 11.88 -24.67 -5.86
C GLY A 252 12.22 -23.74 -7.04
N GLU A 253 11.27 -23.48 -7.94
CA GLU A 253 11.44 -22.48 -9.00
C GLU A 253 11.62 -21.07 -8.42
N LEU A 254 10.83 -20.71 -7.40
CA LEU A 254 11.14 -19.55 -6.55
C LEU A 254 12.03 -20.02 -5.41
N THR A 255 13.32 -19.70 -5.50
CA THR A 255 14.32 -20.11 -4.54
C THR A 255 14.21 -19.32 -3.23
N GLU A 256 14.76 -19.86 -2.13
CA GLU A 256 14.82 -19.12 -0.86
C GLU A 256 15.62 -17.81 -0.99
N ILE A 257 16.66 -17.79 -1.83
CA ILE A 257 17.47 -16.60 -2.09
C ILE A 257 16.63 -15.52 -2.78
N GLU A 258 15.88 -15.86 -3.83
CA GLU A 258 15.00 -14.90 -4.52
C GLU A 258 13.88 -14.42 -3.60
N MET A 259 13.25 -15.30 -2.83
CA MET A 259 12.21 -14.90 -1.86
C MET A 259 12.75 -13.97 -0.77
N ASP A 260 13.96 -14.21 -0.26
CA ASP A 260 14.58 -13.34 0.75
C ASP A 260 15.07 -12.01 0.16
N ALA A 261 15.48 -12.00 -1.11
CA ALA A 261 15.95 -10.80 -1.81
C ALA A 261 14.80 -9.94 -2.35
N PHE A 262 13.60 -10.49 -2.51
CA PHE A 262 12.43 -9.76 -3.02
C PHE A 262 12.12 -8.55 -2.14
N GLN A 263 12.04 -7.38 -2.76
CA GLN A 263 11.62 -6.14 -2.11
C GLN A 263 10.75 -5.30 -3.05
N VAL A 264 9.71 -4.70 -2.47
CA VAL A 264 8.88 -3.66 -3.11
C VAL A 264 8.62 -2.59 -2.07
N LYS A 265 9.23 -1.40 -2.21
CA LYS A 265 9.08 -0.30 -1.22
C LYS A 265 9.43 -0.75 0.21
N GLY A 266 10.50 -1.51 0.38
CA GLY A 266 10.89 -2.09 1.66
C GLY A 266 9.92 -3.15 2.22
N LYS A 267 8.92 -3.60 1.45
CA LYS A 267 8.09 -4.77 1.77
C LYS A 267 8.81 -6.01 1.22
N GLY A 268 9.12 -6.96 2.10
CA GLY A 268 9.63 -8.27 1.72
C GLY A 268 8.56 -9.15 1.07
N PHE A 269 8.96 -10.34 0.62
CA PHE A 269 8.08 -11.27 -0.10
C PHE A 269 6.81 -11.61 0.69
N GLU A 270 6.91 -11.93 1.98
CA GLU A 270 5.75 -12.33 2.79
C GLU A 270 4.74 -11.18 2.95
N ALA A 271 5.22 -9.95 3.07
CA ALA A 271 4.37 -8.77 3.09
C ALA A 271 3.67 -8.56 1.74
N PHE A 272 4.39 -8.75 0.63
CA PHE A 272 3.81 -8.75 -0.71
C PHE A 272 2.71 -9.80 -0.88
N LEU A 273 2.95 -11.05 -0.46
CA LEU A 273 1.95 -12.12 -0.50
C LEU A 273 0.70 -11.74 0.31
N THR A 274 0.92 -11.25 1.53
CA THR A 274 -0.16 -10.88 2.46
C THR A 274 -1.02 -9.74 1.94
N PHE A 275 -0.40 -8.66 1.44
CA PHE A 275 -1.12 -7.50 0.91
C PHE A 275 -1.91 -7.81 -0.36
N ASN A 276 -1.40 -8.70 -1.20
CA ASN A 276 -2.06 -9.07 -2.45
C ASN A 276 -3.08 -10.22 -2.29
N GLY A 277 -3.15 -10.84 -1.11
CA GLY A 277 -4.13 -11.90 -0.81
C GLY A 277 -3.70 -13.27 -1.30
N PHE A 278 -2.39 -13.49 -1.46
CA PHE A 278 -1.81 -14.79 -1.79
C PHE A 278 -1.70 -15.66 -0.53
N THR A 279 -2.88 -16.04 -0.01
CA THR A 279 -3.09 -16.67 1.30
C THR A 279 -2.33 -17.99 1.41
N HIS A 280 -2.46 -18.87 0.42
CA HIS A 280 -1.84 -20.18 0.49
C HIS A 280 -0.32 -20.07 0.43
N SER A 281 0.19 -19.16 -0.40
CA SER A 281 1.62 -18.90 -0.51
C SER A 281 2.22 -18.37 0.80
N VAL A 282 1.58 -17.39 1.47
CA VAL A 282 2.12 -16.88 2.74
C VAL A 282 2.05 -17.91 3.86
N ILE A 283 0.96 -18.70 3.93
CA ILE A 283 0.84 -19.79 4.90
C ILE A 283 1.96 -20.81 4.69
N LYS A 284 2.16 -21.24 3.44
CA LYS A 284 3.24 -22.18 3.09
C LYS A 284 4.60 -21.61 3.50
N ARG A 285 4.87 -20.36 3.12
CA ARG A 285 6.16 -19.70 3.35
C ARG A 285 6.48 -19.63 4.85
N LEU A 286 5.53 -19.20 5.67
CA LEU A 286 5.71 -19.14 7.13
C LEU A 286 5.83 -20.52 7.78
N ALA A 287 5.12 -21.54 7.27
CA ALA A 287 5.13 -22.88 7.82
C ALA A 287 6.44 -23.64 7.56
N THR A 288 7.13 -23.38 6.45
CA THR A 288 8.39 -24.06 6.10
C THR A 288 9.65 -23.28 6.48
N MET A 289 9.50 -22.04 6.95
CA MET A 289 10.62 -21.21 7.37
C MET A 289 11.11 -21.62 8.77
N GLU A 290 12.43 -21.52 9.00
CA GLU A 290 13.01 -21.68 10.34
C GLU A 290 12.30 -20.73 11.32
N ARG A 291 11.93 -21.23 12.51
CA ARG A 291 11.01 -20.54 13.42
C ARG A 291 11.52 -19.15 13.84
N ALA A 292 12.80 -19.01 14.17
CA ALA A 292 13.36 -17.73 14.56
C ALA A 292 13.37 -16.74 13.38
N LYS A 293 13.64 -17.20 12.16
CA LYS A 293 13.48 -16.40 10.94
C LYS A 293 12.03 -15.99 10.71
N ALA A 294 11.06 -16.89 10.86
CA ALA A 294 9.64 -16.58 10.71
C ALA A 294 9.18 -15.50 11.71
N VAL A 295 9.62 -15.60 12.97
CA VAL A 295 9.35 -14.57 13.99
C VAL A 295 9.95 -13.22 13.60
N ARG A 296 11.17 -13.19 13.04
CA ARG A 296 11.78 -11.93 12.55
C ARG A 296 10.99 -11.34 11.39
N VAL A 297 10.57 -12.16 10.43
CA VAL A 297 9.76 -11.73 9.28
C VAL A 297 8.42 -11.15 9.72
N VAL A 298 7.68 -11.83 10.61
CA VAL A 298 6.40 -11.35 11.12
C VAL A 298 6.52 -9.98 11.80
N LYS A 299 7.64 -9.74 12.49
CA LYS A 299 7.90 -8.50 13.24
C LYS A 299 8.57 -7.40 12.41
N SER A 300 9.02 -7.71 11.21
CA SER A 300 9.68 -6.73 10.34
C SER A 300 8.69 -5.65 9.92
N LEU A 301 9.14 -4.40 9.90
CA LEU A 301 8.31 -3.25 9.53
C LEU A 301 8.61 -2.84 8.09
N ASP A 302 7.56 -2.61 7.31
CA ASP A 302 7.68 -1.94 6.02
C ASP A 302 7.96 -0.43 6.18
N VAL A 303 8.18 0.29 5.07
CA VAL A 303 8.41 1.74 5.07
C VAL A 303 7.22 2.57 5.58
N GLU A 304 6.04 1.97 5.67
CA GLU A 304 4.83 2.57 6.24
C GLU A 304 4.66 2.21 7.74
N GLY A 305 5.63 1.51 8.33
CA GLY A 305 5.63 1.09 9.73
C GLY A 305 4.66 -0.05 10.04
N ASN A 306 4.17 -0.77 9.03
CA ASN A 306 3.32 -1.95 9.21
C ASN A 306 4.18 -3.20 9.37
N ASP A 307 3.85 -4.03 10.35
CA ASP A 307 4.32 -5.41 10.39
C ASP A 307 3.42 -6.34 9.57
N LEU A 308 3.75 -7.64 9.55
CA LEU A 308 2.99 -8.61 8.75
C LEU A 308 1.55 -8.80 9.27
N LEU A 309 1.34 -8.71 10.59
CA LEU A 309 0.02 -8.81 11.20
C LEU A 309 -0.86 -7.63 10.78
N VAL A 310 -0.32 -6.41 10.83
CA VAL A 310 -1.01 -5.21 10.35
C VAL A 310 -1.34 -5.36 8.87
N ALA A 311 -0.39 -5.81 8.04
CA ALA A 311 -0.62 -6.07 6.62
C ALA A 311 -1.82 -7.01 6.40
N ALA A 312 -1.89 -8.13 7.14
CA ALA A 312 -2.99 -9.10 7.03
C ALA A 312 -4.34 -8.52 7.46
N ILE A 313 -4.37 -7.68 8.50
CA ILE A 313 -5.59 -6.97 8.92
C ILE A 313 -6.06 -6.00 7.82
N LYS A 314 -5.16 -5.24 7.17
CA LYS A 314 -5.56 -4.33 6.05
C LYS A 314 -6.04 -5.10 4.84
N SER A 315 -5.59 -6.34 4.73
CA SER A 315 -5.98 -7.25 3.68
C SER A 315 -7.35 -7.92 3.99
N LEU A 316 -7.94 -7.76 5.18
CA LEU A 316 -9.21 -8.40 5.57
C LEU A 316 -9.15 -9.93 5.47
N ASN A 317 -7.95 -10.52 5.52
CA ASN A 317 -7.72 -11.93 5.34
C ASN A 317 -7.48 -12.61 6.70
N ASP A 318 -8.51 -13.27 7.20
CA ASP A 318 -8.50 -13.88 8.52
C ASP A 318 -7.66 -15.16 8.60
N GLU A 319 -7.56 -15.93 7.52
CA GLU A 319 -6.63 -17.06 7.41
C GLU A 319 -5.16 -16.62 7.50
N ALA A 320 -4.79 -15.53 6.81
CA ALA A 320 -3.45 -14.96 6.93
C ALA A 320 -3.19 -14.45 8.37
N VAL A 321 -4.16 -13.77 8.99
CA VAL A 321 -4.06 -13.33 10.39
C VAL A 321 -3.83 -14.53 11.34
N GLU A 322 -4.58 -15.62 11.17
CA GLU A 322 -4.42 -16.83 11.98
C GLU A 322 -3.01 -17.44 11.83
N ALA A 323 -2.55 -17.61 10.59
CA ALA A 323 -1.23 -18.18 10.32
C ALA A 323 -0.10 -17.32 10.89
N ILE A 324 -0.21 -16.00 10.80
CA ILE A 324 0.77 -15.05 11.35
C ILE A 324 0.79 -15.11 12.88
N LEU A 325 -0.39 -15.13 13.53
CA LEU A 325 -0.48 -15.22 14.99
C LEU A 325 0.01 -16.59 15.52
N ALA A 326 -0.13 -17.66 14.73
CA ALA A 326 0.46 -18.96 15.03
C ALA A 326 2.01 -18.92 14.99
N VAL A 327 2.62 -17.96 14.29
CA VAL A 327 4.06 -17.71 14.33
C VAL A 327 4.46 -16.91 15.56
N THR A 328 3.81 -15.78 15.82
CA THR A 328 3.99 -15.02 17.06
C THR A 328 2.86 -14.02 17.25
N SER A 329 2.46 -13.78 18.50
CA SER A 329 1.52 -12.74 18.88
C SER A 329 2.19 -11.52 19.54
N GLU A 330 3.51 -11.43 19.50
CA GLU A 330 4.28 -10.36 20.16
C GLU A 330 3.85 -8.94 19.74
N THR A 331 3.37 -8.77 18.50
CA THR A 331 2.96 -7.47 17.96
C THR A 331 1.45 -7.25 17.97
N VAL A 332 0.66 -8.17 18.54
CA VAL A 332 -0.81 -8.07 18.58
C VAL A 332 -1.33 -6.80 19.26
N ASN A 333 -0.51 -6.22 20.14
CA ASN A 333 -0.76 -4.95 20.80
C ASN A 333 0.22 -3.85 20.37
N ALA A 334 1.06 -4.04 19.36
CA ALA A 334 2.06 -3.05 18.97
C ALA A 334 1.41 -1.73 18.54
N LEU A 335 2.06 -0.61 18.88
CA LEU A 335 1.66 0.72 18.44
C LEU A 335 2.45 1.06 17.19
N VAL A 336 1.76 1.32 16.08
CA VAL A 336 2.40 1.87 14.87
C VAL A 336 2.97 3.24 15.23
N SER A 337 4.24 3.49 14.89
CA SER A 337 4.90 4.73 15.28
C SER A 337 4.21 5.97 14.68
N ASN A 338 4.28 7.08 15.42
CA ASN A 338 3.68 8.34 15.00
C ASN A 338 4.58 9.00 13.95
N SER A 339 4.16 8.94 12.69
CA SER A 339 4.91 9.36 11.51
C SER A 339 3.90 9.82 10.45
N PRO A 340 4.11 10.98 9.82
CA PRO A 340 3.21 11.48 8.77
C PRO A 340 3.18 10.56 7.54
N TYR A 341 4.15 9.65 7.40
CA TYR A 341 4.24 8.71 6.28
C TYR A 341 3.48 7.40 6.52
N HIS A 342 3.03 7.13 7.75
CA HIS A 342 2.39 5.87 8.09
C HIS A 342 0.87 6.00 7.93
N TYR A 343 0.28 5.19 7.06
CA TYR A 343 -1.18 5.21 6.86
C TYR A 343 -1.95 4.94 8.16
N SER A 344 -1.46 3.99 8.97
CA SER A 344 -2.04 3.61 10.26
C SER A 344 -1.37 4.31 11.45
N SER A 345 -0.83 5.51 11.24
CA SER A 345 0.01 6.17 12.23
C SER A 345 -0.63 6.27 13.61
N GLY A 346 0.09 5.76 14.61
CA GLY A 346 -0.35 5.80 15.99
C GLY A 346 -1.47 4.83 16.36
N GLN A 347 -1.92 3.96 15.46
CA GLN A 347 -2.95 2.95 15.74
C GLN A 347 -2.34 1.63 16.25
N ARG A 348 -3.17 0.80 16.89
CA ARG A 348 -2.86 -0.62 17.20
C ARG A 348 -3.72 -1.55 16.33
N PRO A 349 -3.40 -2.86 16.24
CA PRO A 349 -4.18 -3.84 15.49
C PRO A 349 -5.70 -3.76 15.72
N LEU A 350 -6.18 -3.68 16.97
CA LEU A 350 -7.62 -3.56 17.24
C LEU A 350 -8.22 -2.24 16.76
N HIS A 351 -7.50 -1.12 16.82
CA HIS A 351 -8.01 0.15 16.30
C HIS A 351 -8.17 0.11 14.78
N MET A 352 -7.20 -0.48 14.08
CA MET A 352 -7.26 -0.69 12.64
C MET A 352 -8.40 -1.65 12.25
N ALA A 353 -8.55 -2.74 12.99
CA ALA A 353 -9.64 -3.69 12.80
C ALA A 353 -11.02 -3.01 12.86
N ILE A 354 -11.23 -2.10 13.82
CA ILE A 354 -12.48 -1.32 13.93
C ILE A 354 -12.64 -0.37 12.74
N GLN A 355 -11.61 0.42 12.43
CA GLN A 355 -11.66 1.44 11.38
C GLN A 355 -11.95 0.88 9.99
N TRP A 356 -11.44 -0.32 9.68
CA TRP A 356 -11.68 -0.99 8.40
C TRP A 356 -12.82 -2.00 8.44
N GLU A 357 -13.54 -2.05 9.56
CA GLU A 357 -14.72 -2.89 9.73
C GLU A 357 -14.48 -4.37 9.35
N VAL A 358 -13.33 -4.90 9.77
CA VAL A 358 -12.83 -6.21 9.36
C VAL A 358 -13.81 -7.34 9.72
N PRO A 359 -13.70 -8.53 9.10
CA PRO A 359 -14.53 -9.68 9.46
C PRO A 359 -14.46 -10.02 10.96
N TYR A 360 -15.58 -10.48 11.53
CA TYR A 360 -15.67 -10.83 12.96
C TYR A 360 -14.55 -11.78 13.42
N ARG A 361 -14.18 -12.76 12.56
CA ARG A 361 -13.14 -13.75 12.87
C ARG A 361 -11.77 -13.10 13.17
N ILE A 362 -11.43 -11.97 12.52
CA ILE A 362 -10.20 -11.24 12.81
C ILE A 362 -10.23 -10.67 14.24
N PHE A 363 -11.36 -10.11 14.70
CA PHE A 363 -11.48 -9.66 16.09
C PHE A 363 -11.28 -10.81 17.08
N ALA A 364 -11.92 -11.96 16.81
CA ALA A 364 -11.79 -13.14 17.66
C ALA A 364 -10.34 -13.64 17.73
N LEU A 365 -9.64 -13.71 16.58
CA LEU A 365 -8.24 -14.11 16.50
C LEU A 365 -7.32 -13.15 17.26
N LEU A 366 -7.52 -11.84 17.13
CA LEU A 366 -6.72 -10.84 17.85
C LEU A 366 -6.90 -10.98 19.36
N VAL A 367 -8.15 -11.02 19.84
CA VAL A 367 -8.46 -11.10 21.27
C VAL A 367 -8.00 -12.43 21.88
N SER A 368 -8.20 -13.56 21.18
CA SER A 368 -7.73 -14.87 21.66
C SER A 368 -6.21 -14.95 21.76
N ASN A 369 -5.49 -14.15 20.97
CA ASN A 369 -4.04 -14.03 21.00
C ASN A 369 -3.53 -12.88 21.90
N GLY A 370 -4.40 -12.31 22.75
CA GLY A 370 -4.01 -11.37 23.79
C GLY A 370 -4.10 -9.88 23.41
N ALA A 371 -4.78 -9.54 22.32
CA ALA A 371 -5.11 -8.15 22.03
C ALA A 371 -5.96 -7.56 23.16
N ASN A 372 -5.58 -6.38 23.66
CA ASN A 372 -6.23 -5.74 24.80
C ASN A 372 -7.05 -4.52 24.33
N PRO A 373 -8.40 -4.59 24.36
CA PRO A 373 -9.27 -3.49 23.92
C PRO A 373 -9.18 -2.21 24.77
N ALA A 374 -8.63 -2.29 25.98
CA ALA A 374 -8.47 -1.15 26.87
C ALA A 374 -7.23 -0.30 26.52
N LEU A 375 -6.26 -0.83 25.78
CA LEU A 375 -5.07 -0.08 25.39
C LEU A 375 -5.43 1.07 24.45
N THR A 376 -4.79 2.21 24.68
CA THR A 376 -5.00 3.43 23.89
C THR A 376 -4.07 3.49 22.68
N ASN A 377 -4.55 4.11 21.62
CA ASN A 377 -3.73 4.55 20.49
C ASN A 377 -2.96 5.84 20.87
N SER A 378 -2.17 6.40 19.95
CA SER A 378 -1.37 7.61 20.20
C SER A 378 -2.21 8.85 20.57
N ARG A 379 -3.51 8.85 20.25
CA ARG A 379 -4.47 9.91 20.58
C ARG A 379 -5.17 9.68 21.94
N GLY A 380 -4.77 8.67 22.71
CA GLY A 380 -5.38 8.36 24.00
C GLY A 380 -6.77 7.69 23.90
N ILE A 381 -7.16 7.19 22.73
CA ILE A 381 -8.46 6.54 22.51
C ILE A 381 -8.27 5.03 22.58
N SER A 382 -9.00 4.33 23.45
CA SER A 382 -8.99 2.87 23.51
C SER A 382 -9.79 2.24 22.37
N ALA A 383 -9.52 0.97 22.04
CA ALA A 383 -10.31 0.28 21.01
C ALA A 383 -11.79 0.17 21.43
N MET A 384 -12.06 -0.04 22.73
CA MET A 384 -13.41 0.04 23.31
C MET A 384 -14.11 1.36 23.00
N LYS A 385 -13.44 2.49 23.30
CA LYS A 385 -14.01 3.81 23.06
C LYS A 385 -14.19 4.10 21.57
N LEU A 386 -13.27 3.62 20.74
CA LEU A 386 -13.36 3.76 19.28
C LEU A 386 -14.54 2.96 18.72
N LEU A 387 -14.81 1.77 19.25
CA LEU A 387 -15.95 0.94 18.88
C LEU A 387 -17.28 1.65 19.13
N GLU A 388 -17.42 2.24 20.33
CA GLU A 388 -18.61 3.00 20.69
C GLU A 388 -18.80 4.25 19.83
N TYR A 389 -17.69 4.91 19.46
CA TYR A 389 -17.74 6.05 18.56
C TYR A 389 -18.34 5.69 17.20
N TYR A 390 -17.96 4.54 16.64
CA TYR A 390 -18.49 4.10 15.36
C TYR A 390 -19.85 3.42 15.44
N ARG A 391 -20.43 3.17 16.62
CA ARG A 391 -21.65 2.36 16.81
C ARG A 391 -22.77 2.63 15.81
N ALA A 392 -23.07 3.89 15.50
CA ALA A 392 -24.13 4.27 14.57
C ALA A 392 -23.79 3.96 13.09
N ASP A 393 -22.50 3.99 12.74
CA ASP A 393 -21.98 3.78 11.40
C ASP A 393 -21.38 2.38 11.22
N TRP A 394 -21.28 1.58 12.30
CA TRP A 394 -20.56 0.32 12.30
C TRP A 394 -21.45 -0.82 11.83
N SER A 395 -21.08 -1.35 10.67
CA SER A 395 -21.62 -2.57 10.08
C SER A 395 -23.06 -2.49 9.58
N LYS A 396 -23.22 -2.72 8.27
CA LYS A 396 -24.51 -3.14 7.68
C LYS A 396 -24.86 -4.60 8.00
N GLU A 397 -23.91 -5.39 8.54
CA GLU A 397 -24.14 -6.76 8.99
C GLU A 397 -24.87 -6.77 10.35
N PRO A 398 -26.07 -7.36 10.46
CA PRO A 398 -26.82 -7.41 11.71
C PRO A 398 -26.05 -8.12 12.83
N GLY A 399 -26.01 -7.53 14.03
CA GLY A 399 -25.45 -8.16 15.23
C GLY A 399 -23.92 -8.20 15.31
N LYS A 400 -23.17 -7.70 14.31
CA LYS A 400 -21.70 -7.66 14.37
C LYS A 400 -21.21 -6.75 15.49
N TYR A 401 -21.86 -5.58 15.68
CA TYR A 401 -21.52 -4.66 16.76
C TYR A 401 -21.59 -5.34 18.13
N GLU A 402 -22.74 -5.94 18.43
CA GLU A 402 -23.04 -6.57 19.70
C GLU A 402 -22.07 -7.73 19.98
N ARG A 403 -21.75 -8.54 18.95
CA ARG A 403 -20.79 -9.65 19.09
C ARG A 403 -19.39 -9.17 19.44
N VAL A 404 -18.87 -8.14 18.76
CA VAL A 404 -17.52 -7.64 19.07
C VAL A 404 -17.50 -6.88 20.39
N LYS A 405 -18.53 -6.11 20.70
CA LYS A 405 -18.64 -5.45 22.01
C LYS A 405 -18.59 -6.49 23.14
N LYS A 406 -19.39 -7.56 23.03
CA LYS A 406 -19.38 -8.67 23.99
C LYS A 406 -17.99 -9.32 24.08
N LEU A 407 -17.36 -9.60 22.95
CA LEU A 407 -16.00 -10.15 22.91
C LEU A 407 -15.00 -9.27 23.67
N PHE A 408 -15.09 -7.95 23.52
CA PHE A 408 -14.21 -7.04 24.23
C PHE A 408 -14.52 -6.97 25.73
N ASP A 409 -15.80 -6.88 26.10
CA ASP A 409 -16.24 -6.89 27.51
C ASP A 409 -15.72 -8.17 28.22
N ASP A 410 -15.90 -9.34 27.61
CA ASP A 410 -15.46 -10.65 28.13
C ASP A 410 -13.93 -10.73 28.29
N SER A 411 -13.17 -10.07 27.41
CA SER A 411 -11.70 -10.04 27.47
C SER A 411 -11.15 -9.10 28.55
N SER A 412 -11.84 -7.98 28.81
CA SER A 412 -11.42 -6.98 29.80
C SER A 412 -11.56 -7.44 31.25
N GLY A 413 -12.31 -8.53 31.51
CA GLY A 413 -12.39 -9.19 32.81
C GLY A 413 -11.26 -10.17 33.13
N ARG A 414 -10.36 -10.47 32.17
CA ARG A 414 -9.24 -11.39 32.36
C ARG A 414 -7.95 -10.60 32.61
N SER A 415 -7.55 -10.45 33.87
CA SER A 415 -6.19 -9.99 34.21
C SER A 415 -5.13 -10.88 33.52
N PRO A 416 -4.00 -10.33 33.02
CA PRO A 416 -2.98 -11.13 32.38
C PRO A 416 -2.43 -12.18 33.36
N ALA A 417 -2.40 -13.43 32.92
CA ALA A 417 -1.85 -14.53 33.71
C ALA A 417 -0.40 -14.19 34.15
N PRO A 418 -0.04 -14.37 35.44
CA PRO A 418 1.31 -14.09 35.88
C PRO A 418 2.29 -14.99 35.12
N LYS A 419 3.34 -14.39 34.54
CA LYS A 419 4.45 -15.12 33.92
C LYS A 419 4.98 -16.16 34.92
N PRO A 420 5.31 -17.40 34.51
CA PRO A 420 5.84 -18.41 35.42
C PRO A 420 7.16 -17.91 36.00
N GLY A 421 7.12 -17.47 37.26
CA GLY A 421 8.28 -16.99 37.99
C GLY A 421 9.26 -18.13 38.23
N LYS A 422 10.53 -17.92 37.83
CA LYS A 422 11.66 -18.77 38.22
C LYS A 422 11.66 -18.93 39.75
N LYS A 423 11.32 -20.12 40.24
CA LYS A 423 11.55 -20.50 41.65
C LYS A 423 13.06 -20.46 41.90
N ARG A 424 13.58 -19.35 42.44
CA ARG A 424 14.87 -19.31 43.13
C ARG A 424 14.71 -20.11 44.42
N LYS A 425 15.24 -21.34 44.46
CA LYS A 425 15.48 -22.06 45.70
C LYS A 425 16.57 -21.33 46.49
N SER A 426 16.19 -20.62 47.54
CA SER A 426 17.13 -20.23 48.59
C SER A 426 17.42 -21.45 49.46
N ARG A 427 18.63 -22.01 49.33
CA ARG A 427 19.23 -22.84 50.39
C ARG A 427 19.60 -21.90 51.54
N LYS A 428 19.02 -22.10 52.72
CA LYS A 428 19.62 -21.66 53.98
C LYS A 428 20.41 -22.83 54.53
N GLY A 429 21.70 -22.58 54.77
CA GLY A 429 22.47 -23.27 55.80
C GLY A 429 22.21 -22.65 57.15
#